data_AF-A0A086ZHU9-F1
#
_entry.id   AF-A0A086ZHU9-F1
#
_cell.length_a   1.000
_cell.length_b   1.000
_cell.length_c   1.000
_cell.angle_alpha   90.00
_cell.angle_beta   90.00
_cell.angle_gamma   90.00
#
_symmetry.space_group_name_H-M   'P 1'
#
loop_
_entity.id
_entity.type
_entity.pdbx_description
1 polymer ?
#
loop_
_entity_poly.entity_id
_entity_poly.type
_entity_poly.pdbx_seq_one_letter_code
_entity_poly.pdbx_strand_id
1 'polypeptide(L)'
;MGIAGIMLADRMAETRLTLADGDTTMLTNVLELITQFATIGGGIWLVWGVVVLAGGLKDQNGPGIQSGIWQIVGGGLIIVAAQLFRSISLS
;
A
#
# COMPACT_ATOMS: atom_id res chain seq x y z
N MET A 1 9.44 39.75 28.58
CA MET A 1 8.79 38.78 27.68
C MET A 1 7.75 38.02 28.48
N GLY A 2 6.51 38.51 28.52
CA GLY A 2 5.47 38.00 29.41
C GLY A 2 5.04 36.58 29.05
N ILE A 3 4.40 35.88 29.98
CA ILE A 3 3.79 34.55 29.81
C ILE A 3 2.92 34.42 28.55
N ALA A 4 2.31 35.52 28.10
CA ALA A 4 1.58 35.58 26.82
C ALA A 4 2.48 35.42 25.59
N GLY A 5 3.72 35.89 25.63
CA GLY A 5 4.70 35.71 24.56
C GLY A 5 5.25 34.28 24.48
N ILE A 6 5.40 33.60 25.63
CA ILE A 6 5.73 32.16 25.69
C ILE A 6 4.55 31.31 25.21
N MET A 7 3.32 31.67 25.60
CA MET A 7 2.11 30.96 25.15
C MET A 7 1.85 31.17 23.65
N LEU A 8 2.14 32.36 23.10
CA LEU A 8 2.08 32.60 21.67
C LEU A 8 3.15 31.78 20.93
N ALA A 9 4.37 31.68 21.46
CA ALA A 9 5.40 30.82 20.87
C ALA A 9 4.99 29.34 20.85
N ASP A 10 4.32 28.85 21.89
CA ASP A 10 3.80 27.49 22.00
C ASP A 10 2.67 27.22 20.99
N ARG A 11 1.68 28.12 20.87
CA ARG A 11 0.61 28.03 19.84
C ARG A 11 1.15 28.09 18.41
N MET A 12 2.23 28.84 18.21
CA MET A 12 2.89 28.94 16.91
C MET A 12 3.70 27.68 16.60
N ALA A 13 4.21 26.97 17.61
CA ALA A 13 4.83 25.66 17.46
C ALA A 13 3.80 24.56 17.14
N GLU A 14 2.64 24.55 17.83
CA GLU A 14 1.52 23.64 17.52
C GLU A 14 1.03 23.82 16.07
N THR A 15 0.86 25.08 15.63
CA THR A 15 0.43 25.38 14.26
C THR A 15 1.47 24.92 13.22
N ARG A 16 2.78 25.02 13.53
CA ARG A 16 3.88 24.57 12.65
C ARG A 16 3.96 23.04 12.54
N LEU A 17 3.60 22.34 13.62
CA LEU A 17 3.50 20.90 13.64
C LEU A 17 2.32 20.42 12.76
N THR A 18 1.14 21.05 12.89
CA THR A 18 -0.03 20.75 12.04
C THR A 18 0.17 21.08 10.55
N LEU A 19 0.96 22.09 10.22
CA LEU A 19 1.32 22.44 8.83
C LEU A 19 2.28 21.43 8.19
N ALA A 20 3.15 20.78 8.98
CA ALA A 20 3.97 19.66 8.53
C ALA A 20 3.16 18.36 8.47
N ASP A 21 2.17 18.21 9.36
CA ASP A 21 1.28 17.04 9.40
C ASP A 21 0.22 17.04 8.28
N GLY A 22 -0.12 18.18 7.70
CA GLY A 22 -1.08 18.25 6.59
C GLY A 22 -0.64 17.47 5.34
N ASP A 23 0.66 17.41 5.08
CA ASP A 23 1.23 16.67 3.95
C ASP A 23 1.38 15.18 4.27
N THR A 24 1.90 14.83 5.46
CA THR A 24 2.02 13.43 5.92
C THR A 24 0.68 12.76 6.17
N THR A 25 -0.35 13.49 6.61
CA THR A 25 -1.70 12.93 6.83
C THR A 25 -2.36 12.58 5.49
N MET A 26 -2.22 13.43 4.47
CA MET A 26 -2.75 13.16 3.13
C MET A 26 -2.00 12.02 2.45
N LEU A 27 -0.67 12.00 2.57
CA LEU A 27 0.15 10.89 2.09
C LEU A 27 -0.25 9.57 2.78
N THR A 28 -0.43 9.58 4.10
CA THR A 28 -0.87 8.38 4.85
C THR A 28 -2.22 7.87 4.35
N ASN A 29 -3.21 8.75 4.20
CA ASN A 29 -4.53 8.39 3.67
C ASN A 29 -4.47 7.84 2.23
N VAL A 30 -3.67 8.45 1.36
CA VAL A 30 -3.49 7.99 -0.03
C VAL A 30 -2.76 6.65 -0.07
N LEU A 31 -1.73 6.47 0.74
CA LEU A 31 -1.02 5.19 0.84
C LEU A 31 -1.95 4.09 1.37
N GLU A 32 -2.82 4.39 2.33
CA GLU A 32 -3.79 3.44 2.86
C GLU A 32 -4.82 3.03 1.80
N LEU A 33 -5.35 3.99 1.03
CA LEU A 33 -6.23 3.71 -0.11
C LEU A 33 -5.54 2.86 -1.17
N ILE A 34 -4.32 3.22 -1.58
CA ILE A 34 -3.54 2.43 -2.57
C ILE A 34 -3.27 1.02 -2.04
N THR A 35 -2.95 0.89 -0.75
CA THR A 35 -2.73 -0.41 -0.09
C THR A 35 -4.00 -1.26 -0.10
N GLN A 36 -5.16 -0.65 0.14
CA GLN A 36 -6.44 -1.32 0.13
C GLN A 36 -6.82 -1.78 -1.29
N PHE A 37 -6.63 -0.92 -2.29
CA PHE A 37 -6.81 -1.29 -3.70
C PHE A 37 -5.79 -2.34 -4.16
N ALA A 38 -4.54 -2.26 -3.71
CA ALA A 38 -3.50 -3.25 -3.99
C ALA A 38 -3.85 -4.62 -3.39
N THR A 39 -4.43 -4.66 -2.19
CA THR A 39 -4.87 -5.92 -1.56
C THR A 39 -5.97 -6.60 -2.39
N ILE A 40 -6.99 -5.83 -2.80
CA ILE A 40 -8.12 -6.34 -3.58
C ILE A 40 -7.68 -6.70 -5.01
N GLY A 41 -6.88 -5.83 -5.63
CA GLY A 41 -6.32 -6.02 -6.96
C GLY A 41 -5.37 -7.21 -7.04
N GLY A 42 -4.47 -7.35 -6.06
CA GLY A 42 -3.56 -8.49 -5.93
C GLY A 42 -4.30 -9.81 -5.72
N GLY A 43 -5.39 -9.80 -4.94
CA GLY A 43 -6.25 -10.97 -4.73
C GLY A 43 -6.88 -11.50 -6.02
N ILE A 44 -7.49 -10.61 -6.81
CA ILE A 44 -8.09 -10.97 -8.10
C ILE A 44 -7.02 -11.37 -9.12
N TRP A 45 -5.86 -10.70 -9.09
CA TRP A 45 -4.72 -11.02 -9.96
C TRP A 45 -4.16 -12.42 -9.71
N LEU A 46 -4.14 -12.89 -8.45
CA LEU A 46 -3.76 -14.26 -8.12
C LEU A 46 -4.72 -15.29 -8.74
N VAL A 47 -6.03 -15.05 -8.68
CA VAL A 47 -7.04 -15.94 -9.26
C VAL A 47 -6.84 -16.06 -10.78
N TRP A 48 -6.63 -14.93 -11.46
CA TRP A 48 -6.36 -14.94 -12.89
C TRP A 48 -5.01 -15.61 -13.23
N GLY A 49 -3.97 -15.37 -12.43
CA GLY A 49 -2.67 -16.03 -12.58
C GLY A 49 -2.75 -17.56 -12.45
N VAL A 50 -3.57 -18.07 -11.54
CA VAL A 50 -3.84 -19.52 -11.40
C VAL A 50 -4.59 -20.07 -12.62
N VAL A 51 -5.57 -19.33 -13.14
CA VAL A 51 -6.29 -19.72 -14.37
C VAL A 51 -5.35 -19.77 -15.58
N VAL A 52 -4.46 -18.79 -15.74
CA VAL A 52 -3.45 -18.76 -16.81
C VAL A 52 -2.43 -19.88 -16.65
N LEU A 53 -1.97 -20.15 -15.42
CA LEU A 53 -1.05 -21.25 -15.13
C LEU A 53 -1.67 -22.62 -15.44
N ALA A 54 -2.93 -22.83 -15.03
CA ALA A 54 -3.68 -24.05 -15.34
C ALA A 54 -3.95 -24.20 -16.85
N GLY A 55 -4.25 -23.09 -17.54
CA GLY A 55 -4.37 -23.05 -19.00
C GLY A 55 -3.05 -23.39 -19.71
N GLY A 56 -1.92 -22.86 -19.24
CA GLY A 56 -0.58 -23.15 -19.77
C GLY A 56 -0.14 -24.61 -19.55
N LEU A 57 -0.51 -25.20 -18.41
CA LEU A 57 -0.30 -26.64 -18.14
C LEU A 57 -1.15 -27.52 -19.06
N LYS A 58 -2.38 -27.10 -19.37
CA LYS A 58 -3.28 -27.81 -20.28
C LYS A 58 -2.81 -27.75 -21.74
N ASP A 59 -2.29 -26.61 -22.19
CA ASP A 59 -1.87 -26.40 -23.59
C ASP A 59 -0.41 -26.81 -23.88
N GLN A 60 0.35 -27.32 -22.90
CA GLN A 60 1.80 -27.60 -23.03
C GLN A 60 2.61 -26.46 -23.67
N ASN A 61 2.16 -25.21 -23.53
CA ASN A 61 2.81 -24.04 -24.06
C ASN A 61 3.71 -23.43 -22.99
N GLY A 62 5.03 -23.63 -23.12
CA GLY A 62 6.07 -23.05 -22.25
C GLY A 62 5.86 -21.57 -21.85
N PRO A 63 5.36 -20.68 -22.73
CA PRO A 63 5.10 -19.29 -22.39
C PRO A 63 3.93 -19.06 -21.42
N GLY A 64 2.91 -19.92 -21.41
CA GLY A 64 1.73 -19.79 -20.54
C GLY A 64 2.04 -20.12 -19.08
N ILE A 65 2.85 -21.16 -18.86
CA ILE A 65 3.30 -21.55 -17.51
C ILE A 65 4.23 -20.48 -16.93
N GLN A 66 5.17 -19.97 -17.74
CA GLN A 66 6.12 -18.95 -17.30
C GLN A 66 5.43 -17.61 -16.98
N SER A 67 4.44 -17.20 -17.77
CA SER A 67 3.65 -15.98 -17.49
C SER A 67 2.68 -16.15 -16.33
N GLY A 68 2.11 -17.35 -16.14
CA GLY A 68 1.24 -17.67 -14.99
C GLY A 68 1.99 -17.61 -13.66
N ILE A 69 3.22 -18.14 -13.59
CA ILE A 69 4.07 -18.05 -12.38
C ILE A 69 4.38 -16.59 -12.05
N TRP A 70 4.71 -15.77 -13.05
CA TRP A 70 5.01 -14.35 -12.81
C TRP A 70 3.80 -13.56 -12.32
N GLN A 71 2.60 -13.90 -12.79
CA GLN A 71 1.37 -13.29 -12.29
C GLN A 71 1.03 -13.73 -10.85
N ILE A 72 1.28 -14.99 -10.50
CA ILE A 72 1.07 -15.47 -9.12
C ILE A 72 2.10 -14.84 -8.16
N VAL A 73 3.37 -14.79 -8.55
CA VAL A 73 4.41 -14.16 -7.73
C VAL A 73 4.15 -12.66 -7.59
N GLY A 74 3.78 -11.98 -8.69
CA GLY A 74 3.42 -10.56 -8.67
C GLY A 74 2.20 -10.25 -7.80
N GLY A 75 1.10 -11.01 -7.95
CA GLY A 75 -0.10 -10.84 -7.11
C GLY A 75 0.16 -11.16 -5.64
N GLY A 76 0.98 -12.18 -5.36
CA GLY A 76 1.35 -12.58 -4.00
C GLY A 76 2.19 -11.52 -3.29
N LEU A 77 3.18 -10.95 -3.97
CA LEU A 77 4.01 -9.86 -3.44
C LEU A 77 3.19 -8.60 -3.15
N ILE A 78 2.22 -8.26 -4.00
CA ILE A 78 1.34 -7.11 -3.80
C ILE A 78 0.49 -7.30 -2.52
N ILE A 79 -0.04 -8.50 -2.29
CA ILE A 79 -0.81 -8.79 -1.07
C ILE A 79 0.08 -8.78 0.17
N VAL A 80 1.27 -9.39 0.13
CA VAL A 80 2.19 -9.41 1.28
C VAL A 80 2.66 -8.00 1.63
N ALA A 81 3.01 -7.19 0.62
CA ALA A 81 3.37 -5.79 0.81
C ALA A 81 2.21 -5.00 1.44
N ALA A 82 0.98 -5.23 0.98
CA ALA A 82 -0.17 -4.56 1.55
C ALA A 82 -0.46 -4.97 3.00
N GLN A 83 -0.30 -6.25 3.33
CA GLN A 83 -0.45 -6.75 4.71
C GLN A 83 0.64 -6.22 5.65
N LEU A 84 1.87 -6.08 5.16
CA LEU A 84 2.96 -5.44 5.89
C LEU A 84 2.67 -3.95 6.12
N PHE A 85 2.16 -3.25 5.10
CA PHE A 85 1.81 -1.84 5.20
C PHE A 85 0.64 -1.58 6.15
N ARG A 86 -0.41 -2.42 6.14
CA ARG A 86 -1.51 -2.37 7.11
C ARG A 86 -1.05 -2.65 8.55
N SER A 87 -0.05 -3.51 8.74
CA SER A 87 0.50 -3.80 10.06
C SER A 87 1.31 -2.63 10.62
N ILE A 88 2.03 -1.90 9.77
CA ILE A 88 2.82 -0.71 10.15
C ILE A 88 1.93 0.53 10.33
N SER A 89 0.84 0.66 9.56
CA SER A 89 -0.10 1.78 9.71
C SER A 89 -0.99 1.66 10.96
N LEU A 90 -1.06 0.48 11.58
CA LEU A 90 -1.83 0.24 12.82
C LEU A 90 -0.96 0.35 14.09
N SER A 91 0.36 0.50 13.96
CA SER A 91 1.31 0.67 15.07
C SER A 91 1.71 2.13 15.25
#